data_AF-A0A6P0TZ08-F1
#
_entry.id   AF-A0A6P0TZ08-F1
#
_cell.length_a   1.000
_cell.length_b   1.000
_cell.length_c   1.000
_cell.angle_alpha   90.00
_cell.angle_beta   90.00
_cell.angle_gamma   90.00
#
_symmetry.space_group_name_H-M   'P 1'
#
loop_
_entity.id
_entity.type
_entity.pdbx_description
1 polymer ?
#
loop_
_entity_poly.entity_id
_entity_poly.type
_entity_poly.pdbx_seq_one_letter_code
_entity_poly.pdbx_strand_id
1 'polypeptide(L)' 'MNKTPVPILMAEDDEDDRLLAMEAFEESKLLNRLYIVEDGEELLDFLYHRGVYTD' A
#
# COMPACT_ATOMS: atom_id res chain seq x y z
N MET A 1 17.06 -10.04 16.60
CA MET A 1 16.04 -10.37 15.58
C MET A 1 16.22 -9.42 14.42
N ASN A 2 16.63 -9.91 13.24
CA ASN A 2 16.58 -9.08 12.03
C ASN A 2 15.10 -8.90 11.67
N LYS A 3 14.59 -7.68 11.81
CA LYS A 3 13.26 -7.33 11.32
C LYS A 3 13.40 -7.05 9.83
N THR A 4 13.08 -8.03 8.99
CA THR A 4 12.87 -7.78 7.57
C THR A 4 11.63 -6.88 7.44
N PRO A 5 11.70 -5.75 6.73
CA PRO A 5 10.53 -4.91 6.52
C PRO A 5 9.43 -5.70 5.82
N VAL A 6 8.20 -5.60 6.32
CA VAL A 6 7.03 -6.22 5.69
C VAL A 6 6.36 -5.20 4.76
N PRO A 7 5.98 -5.58 3.53
CA PRO A 7 5.15 -4.71 2.71
C PRO A 7 3.81 -4.41 3.38
N ILE A 8 3.30 -3.19 3.18
CA ILE A 8 1.98 -2.75 3.62
C ILE A 8 1.17 -2.41 2.38
N LEU A 9 -0.08 -2.86 2.36
CA LEU A 9 -1.06 -2.55 1.33
C LEU A 9 -2.25 -1.88 2.00
N MET A 10 -2.59 -0.69 1.54
CA MET A 10 -3.71 0.12 2.02
C MET A 10 -4.72 0.27 0.88
N ALA A 11 -6.00 0.03 1.18
CA ALA A 11 -7.10 0.34 0.27
C ALA A 11 -7.83 1.56 0.82
N GLU A 12 -7.88 2.64 0.04
CA GLU A 12 -8.43 3.94 0.44
C GLU A 12 -8.98 4.67 -0.78
N ASP A 13 -10.29 4.92 -0.79
CA ASP A 13 -10.99 5.55 -1.90
C ASP A 13 -10.89 7.08 -1.87
N ASP A 14 -10.63 7.67 -0.71
CA ASP A 14 -10.46 9.12 -0.55
C ASP A 14 -9.02 9.59 -0.87
N GLU A 15 -8.87 10.54 -1.79
CA GLU A 15 -7.56 11.03 -2.24
C GLU A 15 -6.81 11.80 -1.14
N ASP A 16 -7.53 12.56 -0.31
CA ASP A 16 -6.93 13.34 0.77
C ASP A 16 -6.39 12.40 1.86
N ASP A 17 -7.11 11.33 2.19
CA ASP A 17 -6.67 10.30 3.14
C ASP A 17 -5.47 9.51 2.61
N ARG A 18 -5.43 9.19 1.30
CA ARG A 18 -4.25 8.58 0.67
C ARG A 18 -3.02 9.49 0.80
N LEU A 19 -3.18 10.77 0.50
CA LEU A 19 -2.09 11.74 0.58
C LEU A 19 -1.58 11.88 2.02
N LEU A 20 -2.49 12.00 2.99
CA LEU A 20 -2.15 12.08 4.41
C LEU A 20 -1.37 10.85 4.87
N ALA A 21 -1.79 9.65 4.46
CA ALA A 21 -1.11 8.40 4.77
C ALA A 21 0.29 8.34 4.13
N MET A 22 0.44 8.79 2.89
CA MET A 22 1.73 8.85 2.20
C MET A 22 2.70 9.80 2.90
N GLU A 23 2.27 11.01 3.24
CA GLU A 23 3.09 12.00 3.95
C GLU A 23 3.54 11.47 5.32
N ALA A 24 2.60 10.93 6.12
CA ALA A 24 2.92 10.34 7.41
C ALA A 24 3.90 9.15 7.29
N PHE A 25 3.75 8.34 6.24
CA PHE A 25 4.62 7.20 5.98
C PHE A 25 6.05 7.65 5.61
N GLU A 26 6.19 8.65 4.75
CA GLU A 26 7.48 9.25 4.37
C GLU A 26 8.18 9.87 5.59
N GLU A 27 7.44 10.57 6.46
CA GLU A 27 7.99 11.16 7.69
C GLU A 27 8.39 10.13 8.75
N SER A 28 7.69 9.01 8.82
CA SER A 28 7.87 7.97 9.85
C SER A 28 9.22 7.22 9.77
N LYS A 29 9.99 7.41 8.67
CA LYS A 29 11.25 6.70 8.37
C LYS A 29 11.11 5.17 8.46
N LEU A 30 9.93 4.64 8.20
CA LEU A 30 9.70 3.22 8.10
C LEU A 30 10.41 2.65 6.87
N LEU A 31 11.02 1.48 7.01
CA LEU A 31 11.67 0.76 5.91
C LEU A 31 10.67 -0.08 5.09
N ASN A 32 9.43 -0.15 5.55
CA ASN A 32 8.36 -0.90 4.92
C ASN A 32 8.01 -0.22 3.58
N ARG A 33 7.61 -1.01 2.57
CA ARG A 33 7.05 -0.45 1.33
C ARG A 33 5.55 -0.30 1.50
N LEU A 34 5.02 0.88 1.22
CA LEU A 34 3.58 1.14 1.16
C LEU A 34 3.10 1.01 -0.29
N TYR A 35 2.05 0.24 -0.50
CA TYR A 35 1.26 0.19 -1.72
C TYR A 35 -0.14 0.69 -1.38
N ILE A 36 -0.74 1.46 -2.30
CA ILE A 36 -2.09 1.99 -2.14
C ILE A 36 -2.91 1.60 -3.37
N VAL A 37 -4.16 1.21 -3.13
CA VAL A 37 -5.18 0.88 -4.14
C VAL A 37 -6.46 1.66 -3.81
N GLU A 38 -7.27 1.97 -4.81
CA GLU A 38 -8.43 2.85 -4.65
C GLU A 38 -9.68 2.11 -4.17
N ASP A 39 -9.77 0.80 -4.39
CA ASP A 39 -10.96 0.04 -4.03
C ASP A 39 -10.69 -1.44 -3.67
N GLY A 40 -11.77 -2.15 -3.39
CA GLY A 40 -11.73 -3.57 -3.05
C GLY A 40 -11.42 -4.50 -4.23
N GLU A 41 -11.73 -4.09 -5.47
CA GLU A 41 -11.43 -4.88 -6.66
C GLU A 41 -9.93 -4.85 -6.94
N GLU A 42 -9.33 -3.66 -6.96
CA GLU A 42 -7.88 -3.46 -7.06
C GLU A 42 -7.14 -4.13 -5.89
N LEU A 43 -7.70 -4.08 -4.67
CA LEU A 43 -7.14 -4.78 -3.52
C LEU A 43 -7.06 -6.29 -3.76
N LEU A 44 -8.15 -6.90 -4.24
CA LEU A 44 -8.17 -8.33 -4.53
C LEU A 44 -7.26 -8.68 -5.71
N ASP A 45 -7.21 -7.85 -6.74
CA ASP A 45 -6.34 -8.05 -7.89
C ASP A 45 -4.86 -7.96 -7.49
N PHE A 46 -4.50 -7.03 -6.60
CA PHE A 46 -3.15 -6.95 -6.01
C PHE A 46 -2.83 -8.22 -5.19
N LEU A 47 -3.72 -8.62 -4.28
CA LEU A 47 -3.49 -9.77 -3.39
C LEU A 47 -3.38 -11.09 -4.16
N TYR A 48 -4.18 -11.26 -5.20
CA TYR A 48 -4.19 -12.48 -6.00
C TYR A 48 -3.27 -12.43 -7.23
N HIS A 49 -2.50 -11.36 -7.41
CA HIS A 49 -1.66 -11.13 -8.61
C HIS A 49 -2.46 -11.32 -9.90
N ARG A 50 -3.46 -10.45 -10.12
CA ARG A 50 -4.35 -10.46 -11.28
C ARG A 50 -4.37 -9.08 -11.95
N GLY A 51 -4.97 -9.02 -13.14
CA GLY A 51 -5.17 -7.77 -13.87
C GLY A 51 -3.85 -7.06 -14.14
N VAL A 52 -3.73 -5.82 -13.67
CA VAL A 52 -2.55 -4.98 -13.87
C VAL A 52 -1.36 -5.34 -12.96
N TYR A 53 -1.54 -6.27 -12.02
CA TYR A 53 -0.52 -6.68 -11.03
C TYR A 53 0.12 -8.05 -11.34
N THR A 54 0.11 -8.49 -12.60
CA THR A 54 0.59 -9.82 -13.04
C THR A 54 2.04 -9.85 -13.55
N ASP A 55 2.92 -8.99 -13.06
CA ASP A 55 4.33 -8.93 -13.49
C ASP A 55 5.09 -10.28 -13.37
#